data_AF-A0A920ET80-F1
#
_entry.id   AF-A0A920ET80-F1
#
_cell.length_a   1.000
_cell.length_b   1.000
_cell.length_c   1.000
_cell.angle_alpha   90.00
_cell.angle_beta   90.00
_cell.angle_gamma   90.00
#
_symmetry.space_group_name_H-M   'P 1'
#
loop_
_entity.id
_entity.type
_entity.pdbx_description
1 polymer ?
#
loop_
_entity_poly.entity_id
_entity_poly.type
_entity_poly.pdbx_seq_one_letter_code
_entity_poly.pdbx_strand_id
1 'polypeptide(L)'
;MRYLPLNDADRATMLERIGVENIDALFCDVPAEARLDGPVDLPIHKSEMQVERDMQAMAGQNMTAGSAPFFCGAGAYRHHVRRRLTILFNGRNF
;
A
#
# COMPACT_ATOMS: atom_id res chain seq x y z
N MET A 1 -7.52 -0.82 6.37
CA MET A 1 -6.92 -2.03 6.98
C MET A 1 -5.83 -1.64 7.99
N ARG A 2 -5.71 -2.35 9.12
CA ARG A 2 -4.63 -2.11 10.09
C ARG A 2 -3.36 -2.84 9.62
N TYR A 3 -2.39 -2.10 9.09
CA TYR A 3 -1.13 -2.68 8.58
C TYR A 3 -0.24 -3.20 9.71
N LEU A 4 -0.20 -2.49 10.84
CA LEU A 4 0.55 -2.89 12.03
C LEU A 4 -0.36 -3.62 13.01
N PRO A 5 -0.23 -4.95 13.18
CA PRO A 5 -1.10 -5.71 14.08
C PRO A 5 -0.86 -5.34 15.54
N LEU A 6 0.38 -4.93 15.88
CA LEU A 6 0.82 -4.61 17.23
C LEU A 6 0.28 -3.26 17.71
N ASN A 7 -0.16 -3.21 18.96
CA ASN A 7 -0.50 -1.97 19.67
C ASN A 7 0.72 -1.43 20.45
N ASP A 8 0.57 -0.30 21.14
CA ASP A 8 1.65 0.30 21.93
C ASP A 8 2.08 -0.55 23.13
N ALA A 9 1.15 -1.29 23.75
CA ALA A 9 1.45 -2.18 24.86
C ALA A 9 2.28 -3.39 24.42
N ASP A 10 1.97 -3.96 23.25
CA ASP A 10 2.75 -5.04 22.65
C ASP A 10 4.19 -4.56 22.37
N ARG A 11 4.34 -3.34 21.82
CA ARG A 11 5.65 -2.72 21.57
C ARG A 11 6.44 -2.51 22.85
N ALA A 12 5.82 -1.96 23.90
CA ALA A 12 6.46 -1.75 25.19
C ALA A 12 6.96 -3.07 25.80
N THR A 13 6.13 -4.11 25.74
CA THR A 13 6.49 -5.45 26.22
C THR A 13 7.69 -6.01 25.45
N MET A 14 7.74 -5.83 24.13
CA MET A 14 8.87 -6.27 23.32
C MET A 14 10.16 -5.51 23.66
N LEU A 15 10.09 -4.19 23.84
CA LEU A 15 11.25 -3.37 24.19
C LEU A 15 11.80 -3.73 25.58
N GLU A 16 10.94 -3.95 26.57
CA GLU A 16 11.32 -4.42 27.91
C GLU A 16 12.04 -5.77 27.85
N ARG A 17 11.55 -6.69 27.01
CA ARG A 17 12.17 -8.02 26.84
C ARG A 17 13.54 -7.96 26.16
N ILE A 18 13.75 -6.98 25.27
CA ILE A 18 15.04 -6.76 24.60
C ILE A 18 16.00 -5.95 25.48
N GLY A 19 15.48 -5.21 26.48
CA GLY A 19 16.28 -4.41 27.41
C GLY A 19 16.71 -3.06 26.84
N VAL A 20 15.93 -2.50 25.90
CA VAL A 20 16.20 -1.19 25.28
C VAL A 20 15.10 -0.19 25.61
N GLU A 21 15.47 1.08 25.82
CA GLU A 21 14.52 2.13 26.21
C GLU A 21 13.71 2.69 25.03
N ASN A 22 14.25 2.63 23.82
CA ASN A 22 13.62 3.18 22.62
C ASN A 22 13.87 2.32 21.39
N ILE A 23 13.08 2.57 20.34
CA ILE A 23 13.22 1.89 19.04
C ILE A 23 14.55 2.29 18.38
N ASP A 24 15.03 3.51 18.58
CA ASP A 24 16.27 4.02 17.96
C ASP A 24 17.52 3.23 18.38
N ALA A 25 17.51 2.65 19.59
CA ALA A 25 18.55 1.76 20.09
C ALA A 25 18.68 0.46 19.28
N LEU A 26 17.61 0.04 18.59
CA LEU A 26 17.65 -1.13 17.70
C LEU A 26 18.42 -0.87 16.40
N PHE A 27 18.70 0.39 16.06
CA PHE A 27 19.40 0.75 14.84
C PHE A 27 20.89 1.03 15.06
N CYS A 28 21.46 0.75 16.23
CA CYS A 28 22.84 1.10 16.60
C CYS A 28 23.92 0.73 15.57
N ASP A 29 23.72 -0.34 14.79
CA ASP A 29 24.64 -0.79 13.74
C ASP A 29 24.61 0.10 12.47
N VAL A 30 23.63 0.98 12.33
CA VAL A 30 23.50 1.90 11.19
C VAL A 30 24.25 3.21 11.47
N PRO A 31 25.29 3.56 10.69
CA PRO A 31 26.04 4.81 10.85
C PRO A 31 25.12 6.03 10.78
N ALA A 32 25.36 7.04 11.62
CA ALA A 32 24.53 8.25 11.66
C ALA A 32 24.47 8.97 10.30
N GLU A 33 25.57 8.98 9.55
CA GLU A 33 25.66 9.57 8.20
C GLU A 33 24.74 8.90 7.16
N ALA A 34 24.35 7.65 7.41
CA ALA A 34 23.43 6.91 6.55
C ALA A 34 21.96 7.02 7.02
N ARG A 35 21.71 7.67 8.16
CA ARG A 35 20.35 7.90 8.68
C ARG A 35 19.82 9.22 8.15
N LEU A 36 18.54 9.25 7.82
CA LEU A 36 17.86 10.49 7.48
C LEU A 36 17.48 11.20 8.77
N ASP A 37 17.84 12.48 8.92
CA ASP A 37 17.55 13.29 10.12
C ASP A 37 16.07 13.67 10.28
N GLY A 38 15.22 13.27 9.33
CA GLY A 38 13.82 13.62 9.31
C GLY A 38 12.97 12.58 8.58
N PRO A 39 11.66 12.82 8.48
CA PRO A 39 10.80 12.01 7.64
C PRO A 39 11.23 12.14 6.17
N VAL A 40 11.00 11.07 5.42
CA VAL A 40 11.14 11.10 3.95
C VAL A 40 10.22 12.19 3.39
N ASP A 41 10.65 12.86 2.31
CA ASP A 41 9.85 13.86 1.59
C ASP A 41 8.64 13.22 0.89
N LEU A 42 7.65 12.84 1.70
CA LEU A 42 6.42 12.20 1.30
C LEU A 42 5.25 12.76 2.11
N PRO A 43 4.03 12.75 1.54
CA PRO A 43 2.82 13.10 2.29
C PRO A 43 2.67 12.22 3.54
N ILE A 44 2.42 12.85 4.69
CA ILE A 44 2.54 12.22 6.02
C ILE A 44 1.65 10.99 6.17
N HIS A 45 0.35 11.11 5.91
CA HIS A 45 -0.60 10.01 5.91
C HIS A 45 -1.92 10.43 5.28
N LYS A 46 -2.65 9.45 4.77
CA LYS A 46 -4.04 9.58 4.33
C LYS A 46 -4.83 8.40 4.87
N SER A 47 -6.08 8.65 5.25
CA SER A 47 -7.01 7.56 5.60
C SER A 47 -7.29 6.69 4.38
N GLU A 48 -7.71 5.45 4.62
CA GLU A 48 -8.07 4.51 3.56
C GLU A 48 -9.10 5.10 2.58
N MET A 49 -10.11 5.80 3.08
CA MET A 49 -11.11 6.48 2.26
C MET A 49 -10.53 7.62 1.42
N GLN A 50 -9.55 8.36 1.95
CA GLN A 50 -8.90 9.44 1.20
C GLN A 50 -8.03 8.87 0.08
N VAL A 51 -7.24 7.82 0.38
CA VAL A 51 -6.44 7.13 -0.64
C VAL A 51 -7.33 6.55 -1.72
N GLU A 52 -8.44 5.90 -1.35
CA GLU A 52 -9.38 5.34 -2.32
C GLU A 52 -9.95 6.41 -3.25
N ARG A 53 -10.39 7.56 -2.70
CA ARG A 53 -10.90 8.69 -3.50
C ARG A 53 -9.85 9.25 -4.44
N ASP A 54 -8.63 9.44 -3.96
CA ASP A 54 -7.54 9.98 -4.77
C ASP A 54 -7.20 9.03 -5.93
N MET A 55 -7.11 7.72 -5.65
CA MET A 55 -6.87 6.70 -6.66
C MET A 55 -8.01 6.62 -7.68
N GLN A 56 -9.26 6.71 -7.24
CA GLN A 56 -10.42 6.75 -8.14
C GLN A 56 -10.40 8.01 -9.01
N ALA A 57 -10.06 9.17 -8.46
CA ALA A 57 -9.97 10.42 -9.21
C ALA A 57 -8.89 10.37 -10.29
N MET A 58 -7.71 9.82 -9.95
CA MET A 58 -6.63 9.61 -10.92
C MET A 58 -7.02 8.60 -12.01
N ALA A 59 -7.64 7.48 -11.63
CA ALA A 59 -8.12 6.48 -12.59
C ALA A 59 -9.20 7.05 -13.54
N GLY A 60 -10.03 7.98 -13.06
CA GLY A 60 -11.07 8.65 -13.85
C GLY A 60 -10.54 9.56 -14.96
N GLN A 61 -9.25 9.92 -14.94
CA GLN A 61 -8.61 10.65 -16.04
C GLN A 61 -8.32 9.76 -17.26
N ASN A 62 -8.40 8.43 -17.10
CA ASN A 62 -8.16 7.48 -18.17
C ASN A 62 -9.42 7.24 -19.02
N MET A 63 -9.23 7.13 -20.34
CA MET A 63 -10.25 6.56 -21.22
C MET A 63 -10.22 5.04 -21.14
N THR A 64 -11.25 4.45 -20.55
CA THR A 64 -11.35 2.98 -20.47
C THR A 64 -11.66 2.37 -21.83
N ALA A 65 -11.24 1.12 -22.06
CA ALA A 65 -11.69 0.34 -23.23
C ALA A 65 -13.22 0.15 -23.27
N GLY A 66 -13.88 0.38 -22.13
CA GLY A 66 -15.32 0.38 -21.93
C GLY A 66 -16.05 1.58 -22.54
N SER A 67 -15.45 2.76 -22.43
CA SER A 67 -16.11 4.07 -22.54
C SER A 67 -16.14 4.66 -23.95
N ALA A 68 -15.42 4.06 -24.89
CA ALA A 68 -15.43 4.46 -26.30
C ALA A 68 -15.30 3.21 -27.19
N PRO A 69 -15.60 3.31 -28.50
CA PRO A 69 -15.32 2.23 -29.43
C PRO A 69 -13.83 1.86 -29.39
N PHE A 70 -13.53 0.58 -29.13
CA PHE A 70 -12.18 0.09 -28.89
C PHE A 70 -11.73 -0.80 -30.06
N PHE A 71 -11.00 -0.21 -31.00
CA PHE A 71 -10.54 -0.88 -32.23
C PHE A 71 -9.01 -0.85 -32.40
N CYS A 72 -8.25 -0.73 -31.31
CA CYS A 72 -6.80 -0.61 -31.35
C CYS A 72 -6.09 -1.83 -31.96
N GLY A 73 -6.63 -3.04 -31.78
CA GLY A 73 -6.06 -4.26 -32.36
C GLY A 73 -4.68 -4.62 -31.79
N ALA A 74 -3.78 -5.15 -32.64
CA ALA A 74 -2.39 -5.50 -32.30
C ALA A 74 -2.22 -6.41 -31.06
N GLY A 75 -3.14 -7.37 -30.88
CA GLY A 75 -3.12 -8.29 -29.73
C GLY A 75 -3.85 -7.77 -28.49
N ALA A 76 -4.31 -6.52 -28.48
CA ALA A 76 -5.15 -5.95 -27.43
C ALA A 76 -6.61 -5.84 -27.91
N TYR A 77 -7.46 -6.76 -27.44
CA TYR A 77 -8.88 -6.78 -27.76
C TYR A 77 -9.72 -6.70 -26.49
N ARG A 78 -10.86 -6.02 -26.58
CA ARG A 78 -11.80 -5.94 -25.46
C ARG A 78 -12.51 -7.28 -25.32
N HIS A 79 -12.38 -7.90 -24.15
CA HIS A 79 -13.10 -9.12 -23.80
C HIS A 79 -14.06 -8.89 -22.63
N HIS A 80 -15.20 -9.60 -22.65
CA HIS A 80 -16.11 -9.60 -21.52
C HIS A 80 -15.64 -10.62 -20.47
N VAL A 81 -15.14 -10.13 -19.34
CA VAL A 81 -14.74 -10.95 -18.20
C VAL A 81 -15.98 -11.38 -17.41
N ARG A 82 -16.27 -12.68 -17.39
CA ARG A 82 -17.41 -13.22 -16.63
C ARG A 82 -17.13 -13.14 -15.13
N ARG A 83 -18.14 -12.75 -14.33
CA ARG A 83 -18.06 -12.55 -12.87
C ARG A 83 -17.42 -13.71 -12.09
N ARG A 84 -17.58 -14.97 -12.53
CA ARG A 84 -16.96 -16.14 -11.90
C ARG A 84 -15.44 -16.06 -11.90
N LEU A 85 -14.84 -15.52 -12.96
CA LEU A 85 -13.40 -15.35 -13.08
C LEU A 85 -12.89 -14.24 -12.14
N THR A 86 -13.68 -13.19 -11.91
CA THR A 86 -13.36 -12.13 -10.93
C THR A 86 -13.21 -12.68 -9.51
N ILE A 87 -13.98 -13.71 -9.13
CA ILE A 87 -13.88 -14.34 -7.81
C ILE A 87 -12.55 -15.08 -7.64
N LEU A 88 -12.03 -15.68 -8.72
CA LEU A 88 -10.70 -16.31 -8.69
C LEU A 88 -9.59 -15.25 -8.56
N PHE A 89 -9.68 -14.14 -9.30
CA PHE A 89 -8.68 -13.07 -9.23
C PHE A 89 -8.66 -12.33 -7.89
N ASN A 90 -9.81 -12.15 -7.25
CA ASN A 90 -9.92 -11.37 -6.01
C ASN A 90 -9.94 -12.25 -4.75
N GLY A 91 -9.84 -13.58 -4.90
CA GLY A 91 -9.77 -14.51 -3.78
C GLY A 91 -8.48 -14.31 -3.00
N ARG A 92 -8.57 -14.14 -1.68
CA ARG A 92 -7.39 -13.92 -0.81
C ARG A 92 -6.53 -15.19 -0.57
N ASN A 93 -6.90 -16.32 -1.17
CA ASN A 93 -6.21 -17.59 -0.98
C ASN A 93 -5.88 -18.23 -2.34
N PHE A 94 -4.62 -18.08 -2.73
CA PHE A 94 -3.82 -19.09 -3.43
C PHE A 94 -2.64 -19.42 -2.51
#